data_AF-A0A3C1EE98-F1
#
_entry.id   AF-A0A3C1EE98-F1
#
_cell.length_a   1.000
_cell.length_b   1.000
_cell.length_c   1.000
_cell.angle_alpha   90.00
_cell.angle_beta   90.00
_cell.angle_gamma   90.00
#
_symmetry.space_group_name_H-M   'P 1'
#
loop_
_entity.id
_entity.type
_entity.pdbx_description
1 polymer ?
#
loop_
_entity_poly.entity_id
_entity_poly.type
_entity_poly.pdbx_seq_one_letter_code
_entity_poly.pdbx_strand_id
1 'polypeptide(L)'
;MAPPAKDLLLRSFRAAVDAADPARLVASALRTGGDSVMLDAPGVRAIMPLSSRCGIHIVGAGKAGRAMGEASLSALGKHVAGGVIAVPHGAEGRSGPLRFVEAGHPVPDVWSLAAAREILSLLERARKGDLVIALVSGGGSAMLSAPVGGITAEEKAETSRLLLRAGADIASFNTVRKHLSEVKGGLLARAAQPATVWSLLLSDVPGDDPSVIASGPFSPDPTTYADAIGVLER
;
A
#
# COMPACT_ATOMS: atom_id res chain seq x y z
N MET A 1 31.01 10.35 -35.09
CA MET A 1 31.28 10.70 -33.67
C MET A 1 30.30 9.90 -32.83
N ALA A 2 30.74 8.82 -32.15
CA ALA A 2 29.84 8.05 -31.30
C ALA A 2 29.27 8.96 -30.18
N PRO A 3 28.06 8.72 -29.65
CA PRO A 3 27.61 9.41 -28.45
C PRO A 3 28.10 8.58 -27.25
N PRO A 4 29.40 8.58 -26.89
CA PRO A 4 30.07 7.28 -26.81
C PRO A 4 29.73 6.51 -25.53
N ALA A 5 29.68 7.20 -24.40
CA ALA A 5 29.39 6.56 -23.10
C ALA A 5 28.35 7.34 -22.32
N LYS A 6 28.50 8.67 -22.20
CA LYS A 6 27.58 9.52 -21.43
C LYS A 6 26.13 9.40 -21.91
N ASP A 7 25.90 9.48 -23.22
CA ASP A 7 24.54 9.42 -23.77
C ASP A 7 23.94 8.02 -23.65
N LEU A 8 24.75 6.97 -23.80
CA LEU A 8 24.32 5.61 -23.53
C LEU A 8 23.91 5.46 -22.06
N LEU A 9 24.74 5.91 -21.13
CA LEU A 9 24.46 5.86 -19.69
C LEU A 9 23.20 6.66 -19.32
N LEU A 10 23.01 7.86 -19.89
CA LEU A 10 21.80 8.66 -19.66
C LEU A 10 20.56 7.99 -20.24
N ARG A 11 20.64 7.36 -21.42
CA ARG A 11 19.51 6.59 -21.98
C ARG A 11 19.20 5.35 -21.14
N SER A 12 20.22 4.61 -20.70
CA SER A 12 20.04 3.45 -19.83
C SER A 12 19.42 3.84 -18.49
N PHE A 13 19.88 4.93 -17.87
CA PHE A 13 19.30 5.46 -16.64
C PHE A 13 17.84 5.87 -16.84
N ARG A 14 17.53 6.64 -17.89
CA ARG A 14 16.15 7.05 -18.21
C ARG A 14 15.25 5.85 -18.49
N ALA A 15 15.73 4.86 -19.24
CA ALA A 15 14.97 3.64 -19.50
C ALA A 15 14.68 2.87 -18.20
N ALA A 16 15.63 2.82 -17.26
CA ALA A 16 15.42 2.19 -15.95
C ALA A 16 14.40 2.97 -15.09
N VAL A 17 14.49 4.31 -15.07
CA VAL A 17 13.52 5.17 -14.36
C VAL A 17 12.13 5.03 -14.98
N ASP A 18 12.02 5.08 -16.31
CA ASP A 18 10.76 4.93 -17.03
C ASP A 18 10.13 3.54 -16.83
N ALA A 19 10.96 2.50 -16.70
CA ALA A 19 10.49 1.14 -16.41
C ALA A 19 9.96 1.00 -14.96
N ALA A 20 10.44 1.84 -14.04
CA ALA A 20 9.98 1.91 -12.66
C ALA A 20 8.90 2.99 -12.43
N ASP A 21 8.41 3.64 -13.49
CA ASP A 21 7.39 4.68 -13.37
C ASP A 21 6.07 4.08 -12.84
N PRO A 22 5.54 4.59 -11.71
CA PRO A 22 4.37 3.99 -11.07
C PRO A 22 3.12 3.99 -11.95
N ALA A 23 2.91 5.06 -12.73
CA ALA A 23 1.73 5.18 -13.58
C ALA A 23 1.79 4.20 -14.76
N ARG A 24 2.95 4.07 -15.41
CA ARG A 24 3.18 3.09 -16.49
C ARG A 24 3.03 1.66 -16.01
N LEU A 25 3.58 1.33 -14.85
CA LEU A 25 3.47 0.00 -14.28
C LEU A 25 2.00 -0.36 -14.03
N VAL A 26 1.24 0.51 -13.39
CA VAL A 26 -0.20 0.31 -13.16
C VAL A 26 -0.98 0.21 -14.47
N ALA A 27 -0.74 1.11 -15.42
CA ALA A 27 -1.42 1.09 -16.72
C ALA A 27 -1.09 -0.15 -17.56
N SER A 28 0.09 -0.74 -17.34
CA SER A 28 0.47 -2.00 -17.97
C SER A 28 -0.20 -3.21 -17.31
N ALA A 29 -0.43 -3.14 -16.00
CA ALA A 29 -0.92 -4.23 -15.17
C ALA A 29 -2.46 -4.33 -15.14
N LEU A 30 -3.16 -3.20 -15.12
CA LEU A 30 -4.62 -3.16 -15.03
C LEU A 30 -5.24 -2.77 -16.37
N ARG A 31 -6.24 -3.54 -16.80
CA ARG A 31 -7.01 -3.26 -18.01
C ARG A 31 -8.48 -3.59 -17.79
N THR A 32 -9.35 -2.84 -18.47
CA THR A 32 -10.74 -3.21 -18.65
C THR A 32 -10.94 -3.77 -20.05
N GLY A 33 -11.77 -4.80 -20.18
CA GLY A 33 -12.07 -5.43 -21.46
C GLY A 33 -13.45 -6.07 -21.41
N GLY A 34 -14.37 -5.60 -22.27
CA GLY A 34 -15.78 -5.99 -22.19
C GLY A 34 -16.35 -5.67 -20.80
N ASP A 35 -17.03 -6.64 -20.20
CA ASP A 35 -17.57 -6.57 -18.83
C ASP A 35 -16.62 -7.25 -17.82
N SER A 36 -15.31 -7.00 -17.90
CA SER A 36 -14.33 -7.58 -16.97
C SER A 36 -13.14 -6.66 -16.72
N VAL A 37 -12.54 -6.82 -15.54
CA VAL A 37 -11.23 -6.27 -15.20
C VAL A 37 -10.20 -7.38 -15.31
N MET A 38 -9.04 -7.04 -15.86
CA MET A 38 -7.89 -7.92 -15.98
C MET A 38 -6.71 -7.33 -15.21
N LEU A 39 -6.02 -8.19 -14.48
CA LEU A 39 -4.69 -7.97 -13.91
C LEU A 39 -3.70 -8.86 -14.65
N ASP A 40 -2.68 -8.27 -15.26
CA ASP A 40 -1.58 -8.98 -15.91
C ASP A 40 -0.24 -8.36 -15.49
N ALA A 41 0.44 -9.00 -14.55
CA ALA A 41 1.74 -8.56 -14.05
C ALA A 41 2.67 -9.78 -13.92
N PRO A 42 3.99 -9.59 -13.76
CA PRO A 42 4.92 -10.70 -13.63
C PRO A 42 4.48 -11.71 -12.56
N GLY A 43 4.27 -12.96 -12.96
CA GLY A 43 3.86 -14.06 -12.07
C GLY A 43 2.38 -14.08 -11.68
N VAL A 44 1.55 -13.13 -12.11
CA VAL A 44 0.12 -13.10 -11.77
C VAL A 44 -0.75 -12.70 -12.96
N ARG A 45 -1.78 -13.51 -13.21
CA ARG A 45 -2.88 -13.19 -14.12
C ARG A 45 -4.20 -13.46 -13.44
N ALA A 46 -5.06 -12.46 -13.43
CA ALA A 46 -6.41 -12.58 -12.87
C ALA A 46 -7.41 -11.84 -13.75
N ILE A 47 -8.62 -12.40 -13.84
CA ILE A 47 -9.74 -11.80 -14.56
C ILE A 47 -10.93 -11.85 -13.63
N MET A 48 -11.63 -10.72 -13.49
CA MET A 48 -12.83 -10.64 -12.68
C MET A 48 -13.97 -10.00 -13.49
N PRO A 49 -15.13 -10.67 -13.61
CA PRO A 49 -16.30 -10.08 -14.23
C PRO A 49 -16.76 -8.83 -13.48
N LEU A 50 -17.07 -7.78 -14.23
CA LEU A 50 -17.72 -6.58 -13.73
C LEU A 50 -19.23 -6.84 -13.72
N SER A 51 -19.86 -6.70 -12.56
CA SER A 51 -21.31 -6.71 -12.46
C SER A 51 -21.82 -5.34 -12.03
N SER A 52 -23.02 -4.97 -12.44
CA SER A 52 -23.65 -3.70 -12.06
C SER A 52 -23.91 -3.55 -10.56
N ARG A 53 -23.76 -4.63 -9.77
CA ARG A 53 -23.96 -4.65 -8.32
C ARG A 53 -22.67 -4.60 -7.52
N CYS A 54 -21.50 -4.64 -8.17
CA CYS A 54 -20.19 -4.70 -7.55
C CYS A 54 -19.37 -3.46 -7.91
N GLY A 55 -18.72 -2.86 -6.92
CA GLY A 55 -17.86 -1.69 -7.09
C GLY A 55 -16.38 -2.05 -7.09
N ILE A 56 -15.57 -1.28 -7.82
CA ILE A 56 -14.13 -1.27 -7.58
C ILE A 56 -13.79 -0.19 -6.57
N HIS A 57 -13.16 -0.59 -5.47
CA HIS A 57 -12.63 0.31 -4.46
C HIS A 57 -11.11 0.38 -4.56
N ILE A 58 -10.55 1.59 -4.61
CA ILE A 58 -9.11 1.78 -4.67
C ILE A 58 -8.64 2.30 -3.32
N VAL A 59 -7.74 1.57 -2.67
CA VAL A 59 -7.14 1.97 -1.40
C VAL A 59 -5.64 1.91 -1.49
N GLY A 60 -4.92 2.59 -0.61
CA GLY A 60 -3.47 2.50 -0.66
C GLY A 60 -2.73 3.48 0.21
N ALA A 61 -1.40 3.38 0.16
CA ALA A 61 -0.51 4.36 0.77
C ALA A 61 0.88 4.36 0.16
N GLY A 62 1.51 5.54 0.18
CA GLY A 62 2.92 5.72 -0.12
C GLY A 62 3.19 6.87 -1.07
N LYS A 63 4.47 7.14 -1.31
CA LYS A 63 4.94 8.29 -2.11
C LYS A 63 4.42 8.28 -3.55
N ALA A 64 4.25 7.09 -4.13
CA ALA A 64 3.72 6.92 -5.48
C ALA A 64 2.18 6.77 -5.52
N GLY A 65 1.51 6.84 -4.37
CA GLY A 65 0.08 6.56 -4.23
C GLY A 65 -0.78 7.38 -5.18
N ARG A 66 -0.45 8.67 -5.39
CA ARG A 66 -1.17 9.52 -6.33
C ARG A 66 -1.08 9.03 -7.78
N ALA A 67 0.14 8.86 -8.28
CA ALA A 67 0.38 8.41 -9.65
C ALA A 67 -0.24 7.03 -9.92
N MET A 68 -0.11 6.10 -8.97
CA MET A 68 -0.73 4.77 -9.07
C MET A 68 -2.26 4.84 -9.06
N GLY A 69 -2.84 5.70 -8.21
CA GLY A 69 -4.28 5.88 -8.10
C GLY A 69 -4.89 6.48 -9.37
N GLU A 70 -4.28 7.53 -9.91
CA GLU A 70 -4.73 8.18 -11.14
C GLU A 70 -4.60 7.25 -12.37
N ALA A 71 -3.52 6.48 -12.46
CA ALA A 71 -3.37 5.46 -13.50
C ALA A 71 -4.41 4.35 -13.38
N SER A 72 -4.71 3.89 -12.16
CA SER A 72 -5.77 2.90 -11.91
C SER A 72 -7.13 3.46 -12.31
N LEU A 73 -7.42 4.71 -11.96
CA LEU A 73 -8.67 5.38 -12.36
C LEU A 73 -8.79 5.50 -13.87
N SER A 74 -7.69 5.82 -14.57
CA SER A 74 -7.68 5.89 -16.04
C SER A 74 -7.95 4.53 -16.68
N ALA A 75 -7.38 3.44 -16.15
CA ALA A 75 -7.56 2.10 -16.68
C ALA A 75 -8.96 1.50 -16.40
N LEU A 76 -9.54 1.84 -15.24
CA LEU A 76 -10.79 1.24 -14.74
C LEU A 76 -12.03 2.12 -15.01
N GLY A 77 -11.83 3.42 -15.20
CA GLY A 77 -12.86 4.38 -15.57
C GLY A 77 -14.07 4.37 -14.65
N LYS A 78 -15.26 4.29 -15.25
CA LYS A 78 -16.56 4.37 -14.55
C LYS A 78 -16.83 3.25 -13.54
N HIS A 79 -16.01 2.19 -13.53
CA HIS A 79 -16.19 1.06 -12.61
C HIS A 79 -15.62 1.33 -11.21
N VAL A 80 -14.84 2.41 -11.05
CA VAL A 80 -14.33 2.86 -9.75
C VAL A 80 -15.45 3.52 -8.96
N ALA A 81 -15.90 2.85 -7.89
CA ALA A 81 -16.94 3.33 -6.99
C ALA A 81 -16.43 4.41 -6.01
N GLY A 82 -15.15 4.35 -5.65
CA GLY A 82 -14.56 5.24 -4.66
C GLY A 82 -13.21 4.76 -4.19
N GLY A 83 -12.47 5.64 -3.52
CA GLY A 83 -11.20 5.25 -2.95
C GLY A 83 -10.54 6.31 -2.10
N VAL A 84 -9.60 5.84 -1.28
CA VAL A 84 -8.83 6.65 -0.34
C VAL A 84 -7.38 6.17 -0.38
N ILE A 85 -6.46 7.07 -0.71
CA ILE A 85 -5.04 6.76 -0.76
C ILE A 85 -4.30 7.75 0.14
N ALA A 86 -3.54 7.22 1.10
CA ALA A 86 -2.67 8.03 1.95
C ALA A 86 -1.41 8.44 1.16
N VAL A 87 -1.13 9.74 1.11
CA VAL A 87 -0.02 10.31 0.35
C VAL A 87 0.80 11.24 1.26
N PRO A 88 2.07 11.57 0.91
CA PRO A 88 2.83 12.57 1.66
C PRO A 88 2.10 13.92 1.70
N HIS A 89 2.41 14.71 2.73
CA HIS A 89 2.02 16.12 2.81
C HIS A 89 2.37 16.88 1.50
N GLY A 90 1.42 17.68 1.00
CA GLY A 90 1.48 18.43 -0.24
C GLY A 90 1.08 17.67 -1.51
N ALA A 91 0.62 16.42 -1.39
CA ALA A 91 0.16 15.60 -2.52
C ALA A 91 -1.36 15.30 -2.51
N GLU A 92 -2.10 15.96 -1.63
CA GLU A 92 -3.52 15.78 -1.39
C GLU A 92 -4.42 16.22 -2.54
N GLY A 93 -5.71 15.94 -2.39
CA GLY A 93 -6.75 16.40 -3.29
C GLY A 93 -7.60 15.26 -3.80
N ARG A 94 -8.16 15.44 -5.00
CA ARG A 94 -9.15 14.52 -5.55
C ARG A 94 -8.93 14.32 -7.04
N SER A 95 -9.16 13.09 -7.50
CA SER A 95 -9.25 12.74 -8.91
C SER A 95 -10.50 11.87 -9.09
N GLY A 96 -11.58 12.47 -9.58
CA GLY A 96 -12.90 11.83 -9.67
C GLY A 96 -13.38 11.27 -8.32
N PRO A 97 -13.65 9.95 -8.23
CA PRO A 97 -14.11 9.32 -7.00
C PRO A 97 -12.98 9.00 -6.00
N LEU A 98 -11.71 9.24 -6.36
CA LEU A 98 -10.56 9.03 -5.49
C LEU A 98 -10.23 10.27 -4.66
N ARG A 99 -9.96 10.04 -3.37
CA ARG A 99 -9.42 11.03 -2.44
C ARG A 99 -7.99 10.66 -2.09
N PHE A 100 -7.12 11.66 -2.16
CA PHE A 100 -5.75 11.60 -1.68
C PHE A 100 -5.69 12.38 -0.38
N VAL A 101 -5.41 11.67 0.72
CA VAL A 101 -5.38 12.23 2.06
C VAL A 101 -3.93 12.28 2.54
N GLU A 102 -3.54 13.39 3.15
CA GLU A 102 -2.17 13.53 3.65
C GLU A 102 -1.91 12.59 4.82
N ALA A 103 -0.65 12.19 4.95
CA ALA A 103 -0.16 11.42 6.07
C ALA A 103 1.33 11.65 6.30
N GLY A 104 1.74 11.62 7.56
CA GLY A 104 3.13 11.77 7.97
C GLY A 104 4.07 10.71 7.40
N HIS A 105 5.23 11.17 6.93
CA HIS A 105 6.36 10.36 6.50
C HIS A 105 7.66 11.17 6.65
N PRO A 106 8.77 10.60 7.17
CA PRO A 106 8.98 9.19 7.52
C PRO A 106 8.42 8.78 8.88
N VAL A 107 8.00 9.75 9.70
CA VAL A 107 7.40 9.50 11.02
C VAL A 107 5.88 9.63 10.91
N PRO A 108 5.09 8.67 11.44
CA PRO A 108 3.64 8.80 11.48
C PRO A 108 3.18 10.01 12.27
N ASP A 109 2.07 10.61 11.88
CA ASP A 109 1.41 11.70 12.58
C ASP A 109 -0.10 11.43 12.76
N VAL A 110 -0.84 12.43 13.25
CA VAL A 110 -2.30 12.36 13.41
C VAL A 110 -3.03 12.10 12.10
N TRP A 111 -2.46 12.54 10.97
CA TRP A 111 -3.01 12.34 9.64
C TRP A 111 -2.79 10.90 9.15
N SER A 112 -1.66 10.29 9.51
CA SER A 112 -1.43 8.85 9.30
C SER A 112 -2.48 7.98 10.00
N LEU A 113 -2.89 8.36 11.22
CA LEU A 113 -3.96 7.68 11.94
C LEU A 113 -5.33 7.90 11.27
N ALA A 114 -5.64 9.14 10.89
CA ALA A 114 -6.89 9.46 10.21
C ALA A 114 -7.03 8.70 8.88
N ALA A 115 -5.98 8.71 8.04
CA ALA A 115 -5.95 8.00 6.77
C ALA A 115 -6.11 6.49 6.96
N ALA A 116 -5.40 5.89 7.94
CA ALA A 116 -5.52 4.47 8.24
C ALA A 116 -6.95 4.07 8.66
N ARG A 117 -7.58 4.86 9.53
CA ARG A 117 -8.97 4.62 9.97
C ARG A 117 -9.97 4.78 8.84
N GLU A 118 -9.77 5.76 7.97
CA GLU A 118 -10.65 6.00 6.84
C GLU A 118 -10.60 4.86 5.82
N ILE A 119 -9.38 4.38 5.51
CA ILE A 119 -9.17 3.22 4.64
C ILE A 119 -9.76 1.97 5.29
N LEU A 120 -9.50 1.73 6.58
CA LEU A 120 -10.05 0.58 7.31
C LEU A 120 -11.59 0.57 7.24
N SER A 121 -12.22 1.71 7.55
CA SER A 121 -13.68 1.85 7.51
C SER A 121 -14.27 1.63 6.10
N LEU A 122 -13.55 2.02 5.05
CA LEU A 122 -13.95 1.75 3.67
C LEU A 122 -13.90 0.24 3.37
N LEU A 123 -12.84 -0.45 3.81
CA LEU A 123 -12.68 -1.88 3.59
C LEU A 123 -13.69 -2.72 4.37
N GLU A 124 -14.01 -2.35 5.61
CA GLU A 124 -15.03 -3.04 6.42
C GLU A 124 -16.44 -3.01 5.81
N ARG A 125 -16.69 -2.07 4.87
CA ARG A 125 -17.95 -1.99 4.13
C ARG A 125 -17.94 -2.77 2.81
N ALA A 126 -16.79 -3.32 2.42
CA ALA A 126 -16.64 -4.08 1.19
C ALA A 126 -17.46 -5.37 1.25
N ARG A 127 -18.07 -5.74 0.12
CA ARG A 127 -19.03 -6.84 0.04
C ARG A 127 -18.54 -7.91 -0.91
N LYS A 128 -19.21 -9.06 -0.85
CA LYS A 128 -18.94 -10.16 -1.77
C LYS A 128 -19.20 -9.70 -3.21
N GLY A 129 -18.20 -9.85 -4.06
CA GLY A 129 -18.24 -9.42 -5.46
C GLY A 129 -17.57 -8.08 -5.72
N ASP A 130 -17.34 -7.25 -4.68
CA ASP A 130 -16.51 -6.06 -4.83
C ASP A 130 -15.05 -6.45 -5.10
N LEU A 131 -14.34 -5.53 -5.77
CA LEU A 131 -12.90 -5.62 -5.99
C LEU A 131 -12.21 -4.48 -5.26
N VAL A 132 -11.25 -4.82 -4.41
CA VAL A 132 -10.34 -3.87 -3.79
C VAL A 132 -9.03 -3.90 -4.56
N ILE A 133 -8.66 -2.76 -5.15
CA ILE A 133 -7.32 -2.53 -5.68
C ILE A 133 -6.51 -1.82 -4.60
N ALA A 134 -5.58 -2.56 -3.99
CA ALA A 134 -4.67 -2.05 -2.98
C ALA A 134 -3.35 -1.57 -3.62
N LEU A 135 -3.06 -0.28 -3.52
CA LEU A 135 -1.90 0.37 -4.11
C LEU A 135 -0.90 0.74 -3.01
N VAL A 136 0.24 0.07 -2.96
CA VAL A 136 1.24 0.28 -1.89
C VAL A 136 2.59 0.62 -2.50
N SER A 137 3.24 1.64 -1.95
CA SER A 137 4.60 2.02 -2.33
C SER A 137 5.43 2.43 -1.11
N GLY A 138 6.71 2.74 -1.35
CA GLY A 138 7.62 3.24 -0.33
C GLY A 138 7.01 4.36 0.53
N GLY A 139 7.22 4.25 1.84
CA GLY A 139 6.66 5.15 2.86
C GLY A 139 5.31 4.74 3.45
N GLY A 140 4.65 3.72 2.90
CA GLY A 140 3.33 3.25 3.37
C GLY A 140 3.29 2.84 4.86
N SER A 141 4.39 2.31 5.42
CA SER A 141 4.45 1.95 6.85
C SER A 141 4.18 3.11 7.80
N ALA A 142 4.66 4.31 7.43
CA ALA A 142 4.48 5.52 8.22
C ALA A 142 3.08 6.10 8.01
N MET A 143 2.65 6.17 6.74
CA MET A 143 1.38 6.76 6.34
C MET A 143 0.15 5.95 6.78
N LEU A 144 0.28 4.63 6.95
CA LEU A 144 -0.77 3.76 7.50
C LEU A 144 -0.44 3.35 8.93
N SER A 145 -0.76 4.21 9.90
CA SER A 145 -0.47 3.92 11.31
C SER A 145 -1.71 4.06 12.19
N ALA A 146 -2.37 2.93 12.45
CA ALA A 146 -3.40 2.80 13.48
C ALA A 146 -2.91 1.86 14.59
N PRO A 147 -2.79 2.32 15.87
CA PRO A 147 -2.52 1.44 17.00
C PRO A 147 -3.70 0.51 17.25
N VAL A 148 -3.43 -0.70 17.75
CA VAL A 148 -4.47 -1.62 18.21
C VAL A 148 -5.23 -1.05 19.41
N GLY A 149 -6.49 -1.43 19.57
CA GLY A 149 -7.31 -1.06 20.72
C GLY A 149 -6.60 -1.26 22.06
N GLY A 150 -6.73 -0.27 22.95
CA GLY A 150 -6.05 -0.25 24.24
C GLY A 150 -4.65 0.38 24.22
N ILE A 151 -4.13 0.77 23.04
CA ILE A 151 -2.83 1.43 22.89
C ILE A 151 -3.01 2.80 22.23
N THR A 152 -2.39 3.84 22.78
CA THR A 152 -2.44 5.17 22.19
C THR A 152 -1.43 5.33 21.04
N ALA A 153 -1.60 6.38 20.23
CA ALA A 153 -0.63 6.67 19.17
C ALA A 153 0.75 7.00 19.75
N GLU A 154 0.78 7.66 20.91
CA GLU A 154 1.98 8.04 21.65
C GLU A 154 2.72 6.82 22.19
N GLU A 155 2.00 5.86 22.79
CA GLU A 155 2.58 4.60 23.29
C GLU A 155 3.20 3.77 22.16
N LYS A 156 2.52 3.70 21.01
CA LYS A 156 3.05 3.03 19.81
C LYS A 156 4.30 3.74 19.25
N ALA A 157 4.29 5.06 19.23
CA ALA A 157 5.44 5.86 18.80
C ALA A 157 6.63 5.67 19.76
N GLU A 158 6.37 5.67 21.06
CA GLU A 158 7.36 5.45 22.10
C GLU A 158 7.97 4.04 22.01
N THR A 159 7.15 3.01 21.83
CA THR A 159 7.63 1.63 21.61
C THR A 159 8.57 1.56 20.40
N SER A 160 8.18 2.21 19.29
CA SER A 160 9.03 2.29 18.08
C SER A 160 10.36 2.99 18.36
N ARG A 161 10.33 4.08 19.14
CA ARG A 161 11.54 4.83 19.53
C ARG A 161 12.47 3.97 20.41
N LEU A 162 11.91 3.22 21.36
CA LEU A 162 12.68 2.35 22.25
C LEU A 162 13.35 1.21 21.48
N LEU A 163 12.61 0.54 20.58
CA LEU A 163 13.17 -0.51 19.71
C LEU A 163 14.34 0.00 18.86
N LEU A 164 14.19 1.18 18.24
CA LEU A 164 15.26 1.78 17.45
C LEU A 164 16.48 2.14 18.30
N ARG A 165 16.28 2.67 19.51
CA ARG A 165 17.38 2.96 20.44
C ARG A 165 18.10 1.72 20.94
N ALA A 166 17.37 0.61 21.08
CA ALA A 166 17.93 -0.69 21.42
C ALA A 166 18.69 -1.36 20.26
N GLY A 167 18.65 -0.77 19.05
CA GLY A 167 19.32 -1.33 17.88
C GLY A 167 18.59 -2.53 17.28
N ALA A 168 17.27 -2.65 17.50
CA ALA A 168 16.48 -3.72 16.91
C ALA A 168 16.60 -3.71 15.37
N ASP A 169 16.88 -4.88 14.80
CA ASP A 169 16.89 -5.03 13.35
C ASP A 169 15.49 -4.85 12.75
N ILE A 170 15.43 -4.70 11.42
CA ILE A 170 14.17 -4.43 10.72
C ILE A 170 13.14 -5.56 10.91
N ALA A 171 13.59 -6.80 11.05
CA ALA A 171 12.71 -7.96 11.25
C ALA A 171 12.05 -7.92 12.64
N SER A 172 12.85 -7.69 13.68
CA SER A 172 12.41 -7.54 15.07
C SER A 172 11.49 -6.33 15.23
N PHE A 173 11.88 -5.20 14.64
CA PHE A 173 11.06 -3.99 14.63
C PHE A 173 9.71 -4.23 13.95
N ASN A 174 9.70 -4.91 12.80
CA ASN A 174 8.47 -5.24 12.08
C ASN A 174 7.56 -6.21 12.83
N THR A 175 8.15 -7.20 13.49
CA THR A 175 7.43 -8.18 14.32
C THR A 175 6.59 -7.46 15.36
N VAL A 176 7.21 -6.60 16.18
CA VAL A 176 6.47 -5.81 17.19
C VAL A 176 5.50 -4.83 16.53
N ARG A 177 5.94 -4.10 15.49
CA ARG A 177 5.12 -3.08 14.83
C ARG A 177 3.82 -3.62 14.24
N LYS A 178 3.83 -4.84 13.69
CA LYS A 178 2.62 -5.49 13.15
C LYS A 178 1.64 -5.86 14.26
N HIS A 179 2.15 -6.40 15.37
CA HIS A 179 1.36 -6.80 16.55
C HIS A 179 0.79 -5.65 17.37
N LEU A 180 1.25 -4.41 17.14
CA LEU A 180 0.71 -3.18 17.73
C LEU A 180 -0.14 -2.37 16.73
N SER A 181 -0.68 -2.99 15.69
CA SER A 181 -1.39 -2.28 14.63
C SER A 181 -2.73 -2.90 14.26
N GLU A 182 -3.67 -2.07 13.82
CA GLU A 182 -4.95 -2.53 13.23
C GLU A 182 -4.89 -2.73 11.71
N VAL A 183 -3.80 -2.28 11.05
CA VAL A 183 -3.73 -2.16 9.59
C VAL A 183 -2.52 -2.86 8.96
N LYS A 184 -1.57 -3.36 9.76
CA LYS A 184 -0.36 -4.03 9.27
C LYS A 184 -0.50 -5.54 9.38
N GLY A 185 0.38 -6.34 8.75
CA GLY A 185 0.35 -7.80 8.92
C GLY A 185 -0.94 -8.47 8.43
N GLY A 186 -1.46 -8.02 7.29
CA GLY A 186 -2.61 -8.61 6.61
C GLY A 186 -3.96 -8.12 7.12
N LEU A 187 -3.98 -7.21 8.10
CA LEU A 187 -5.22 -6.78 8.74
C LEU A 187 -6.13 -5.95 7.82
N LEU A 188 -5.58 -5.21 6.83
CA LEU A 188 -6.42 -4.56 5.81
C LEU A 188 -6.99 -5.58 4.81
N ALA A 189 -6.23 -6.62 4.44
CA ALA A 189 -6.78 -7.71 3.63
C ALA A 189 -7.90 -8.45 4.38
N ARG A 190 -7.76 -8.62 5.70
CA ARG A 190 -8.80 -9.20 6.55
C ARG A 190 -10.04 -8.29 6.63
N ALA A 191 -9.85 -6.99 6.79
CA ALA A 191 -10.96 -6.02 6.82
C ALA A 191 -11.74 -5.96 5.50
N ALA A 192 -11.07 -6.20 4.37
CA ALA A 192 -11.70 -6.24 3.05
C ALA A 192 -12.57 -7.48 2.81
N GLN A 193 -12.54 -8.50 3.67
CA GLN A 193 -13.37 -9.69 3.48
C GLN A 193 -14.87 -9.34 3.54
N PRO A 194 -15.71 -9.88 2.63
CA PRO A 194 -15.44 -10.97 1.69
C PRO A 194 -15.13 -10.52 0.24
N ALA A 195 -14.67 -9.28 0.04
CA ALA A 195 -14.29 -8.78 -1.29
C ALA A 195 -12.99 -9.42 -1.79
N THR A 196 -12.81 -9.42 -3.11
CA THR A 196 -11.54 -9.81 -3.74
C THR A 196 -10.54 -8.68 -3.58
N VAL A 197 -9.28 -8.98 -3.23
CA VAL A 197 -8.21 -7.97 -3.11
C VAL A 197 -7.12 -8.26 -4.14
N TRP A 198 -6.80 -7.27 -4.97
CA TRP A 198 -5.61 -7.26 -5.80
C TRP A 198 -4.65 -6.20 -5.28
N SER A 199 -3.47 -6.63 -4.82
CA SER A 199 -2.44 -5.73 -4.29
C SER A 199 -1.36 -5.48 -5.33
N LEU A 200 -1.20 -4.22 -5.73
CA LEU A 200 -0.11 -3.74 -6.57
C LEU A 200 0.92 -3.05 -5.69
N LEU A 201 2.10 -3.65 -5.58
CA LEU A 201 3.17 -3.20 -4.69
C LEU A 201 4.31 -2.63 -5.54
N LEU A 202 4.68 -1.37 -5.28
CA LEU A 202 5.91 -0.78 -5.81
C LEU A 202 6.98 -0.83 -4.71
N SER A 203 7.86 -1.83 -4.82
CA SER A 203 8.83 -2.18 -3.79
C SER A 203 10.08 -1.30 -3.83
N ASP A 204 10.46 -0.78 -2.67
CA ASP A 204 11.80 -0.25 -2.35
C ASP A 204 12.55 -1.17 -1.38
N VAL A 205 12.09 -2.42 -1.22
CA VAL A 205 12.61 -3.42 -0.30
C VAL A 205 13.43 -4.46 -1.07
N PRO A 206 14.70 -4.72 -0.71
CA PRO A 206 15.47 -5.80 -1.33
C PRO A 206 14.76 -7.15 -1.20
N GLY A 207 14.58 -7.85 -2.33
CA GLY A 207 13.92 -9.15 -2.38
C GLY A 207 12.39 -9.11 -2.45
N ASP A 208 11.78 -7.92 -2.48
CA ASP A 208 10.35 -7.69 -2.77
C ASP A 208 9.35 -8.45 -1.88
N ASP A 209 9.74 -8.78 -0.63
CA ASP A 209 8.86 -9.48 0.32
C ASP A 209 7.60 -8.65 0.65
N PRO A 210 6.40 -9.11 0.24
CA PRO A 210 5.15 -8.39 0.49
C PRO A 210 4.82 -8.18 1.97
N SER A 211 5.33 -9.04 2.86
CA SER A 211 5.11 -8.94 4.30
C SER A 211 5.92 -7.81 4.95
N VAL A 212 6.96 -7.33 4.25
CA VAL A 212 7.86 -6.26 4.68
C VAL A 212 7.44 -4.91 4.07
N ILE A 213 7.04 -4.90 2.80
CA ILE A 213 6.60 -3.68 2.09
C ILE A 213 5.42 -3.04 2.83
N ALA A 214 5.61 -1.80 3.31
CA ALA A 214 4.66 -1.10 4.17
C ALA A 214 4.22 -1.88 5.42
N SER A 215 5.01 -2.87 5.87
CA SER A 215 4.65 -3.85 6.92
C SER A 215 3.51 -4.80 6.55
N GLY A 216 3.34 -5.07 5.26
CA GLY A 216 2.43 -6.08 4.73
C GLY A 216 0.96 -5.86 5.09
N PRO A 217 0.35 -4.69 4.86
CA PRO A 217 -1.06 -4.45 5.22
C PRO A 217 -2.04 -5.43 4.55
N PHE A 218 -1.67 -5.96 3.38
CA PHE A 218 -2.46 -6.92 2.60
C PHE A 218 -1.77 -8.29 2.43
N SER A 219 -0.72 -8.57 3.21
CA SER A 219 0.06 -9.81 3.17
C SER A 219 0.03 -10.50 4.53
N PRO A 220 -0.06 -11.84 4.61
CA PRO A 220 -0.04 -12.54 5.89
C PRO A 220 1.21 -12.20 6.71
N ASP A 221 1.05 -12.09 8.02
CA ASP A 221 2.16 -12.00 8.95
C ASP A 221 2.53 -13.42 9.44
N PRO A 222 3.75 -13.92 9.15
CA PRO A 222 4.18 -15.22 9.65
C PRO A 222 4.59 -15.19 11.14
N THR A 223 4.72 -14.00 11.73
CA THR A 223 5.14 -13.84 13.13
C THR A 223 3.95 -13.87 14.09
N THR A 224 4.23 -14.08 15.37
CA THR A 224 3.22 -14.24 16.42
C THR A 224 3.42 -13.24 17.56
N TYR A 225 2.41 -13.12 18.45
CA TYR A 225 2.57 -12.34 19.68
C TYR A 225 3.70 -12.87 20.57
N ALA A 226 3.98 -14.17 20.56
CA ALA A 226 5.09 -14.75 21.30
C ALA A 226 6.43 -14.25 20.76
N ASP A 227 6.57 -14.14 19.43
CA ASP A 227 7.77 -13.57 18.80
C ASP A 227 7.94 -12.09 19.15
N ALA A 228 6.84 -11.33 19.13
CA ALA A 228 6.84 -9.91 19.51
C ALA A 228 7.26 -9.69 20.96
N ILE A 229 6.74 -10.50 21.90
CA ILE A 229 7.15 -10.47 23.31
C ILE A 229 8.64 -10.85 23.43
N GLY A 230 9.07 -11.91 22.74
CA GLY A 230 10.47 -12.32 22.73
C GLY A 230 11.43 -11.29 22.13
N VAL A 231 10.96 -10.38 21.28
CA VAL A 231 11.74 -9.20 20.85
C VAL A 231 11.86 -8.17 21.96
N LEU A 232 10.78 -7.91 22.71
CA LEU A 232 10.74 -6.89 23.77
C LEU A 232 11.52 -7.28 25.02
N GLU A 233 11.72 -8.58 25.26
CA GLU A 233 12.49 -9.10 26.42
C GLU A 233 14.01 -9.09 26.21
N ARG A 234 14.51 -8.87 25.00
CA ARG A 234 15.94 -8.80 24.66
C ARG A 234 16.52 -7.41 24.88
#